data_AF-A0AAD6GF97-F1
#
_entry.id   AF-A0AAD6GF97-F1
#
_cell.length_a   1.000
_cell.length_b   1.000
_cell.length_c   1.000
_cell.angle_alpha   90.00
_cell.angle_beta   90.00
_cell.angle_gamma   90.00
#
_symmetry.space_group_name_H-M   'P 1'
#
loop_
_entity.id
_entity.type
_entity.pdbx_description
1 polymer ?
#
loop_
_entity_poly.entity_id
_entity_poly.type
_entity_poly.pdbx_seq_one_letter_code
_entity_poly.pdbx_strand_id
1 'polypeptide(L)'
;MTLHGSCMCGATAFTSPSEPILTALCHCVDCQKWTGSAFTSNVVVPRDTFKVTKGTPKFFDIADNGEASLRNKVDIEFFVKDRVSYLAAVDVAKQEPRFG
;
A
#
# COMPACT_ATOMS: atom_id res chain seq x y z
N MET A 1 -10.60 15.48 -5.76
CA MET A 1 -9.50 16.11 -4.97
C MET A 1 -8.21 15.35 -5.26
N THR A 2 -7.05 16.00 -5.38
CA THR A 2 -5.80 15.27 -5.71
C THR A 2 -5.34 14.42 -4.52
N LEU A 3 -5.19 13.11 -4.75
CA LEU A 3 -4.58 12.18 -3.80
C LEU A 3 -3.08 12.37 -3.77
N HIS A 4 -2.52 12.39 -2.57
CA HIS A 4 -1.08 12.42 -2.31
C HIS A 4 -0.74 11.28 -1.35
N GLY A 5 0.39 10.61 -1.59
CA GLY A 5 0.85 9.56 -0.70
C GLY A 5 2.35 9.32 -0.81
N SER A 6 2.87 8.58 0.16
CA SER A 6 4.26 8.16 0.21
C SER A 6 4.38 6.85 0.98
N CYS A 7 5.45 6.10 0.71
CA CYS A 7 5.81 4.99 1.60
C CYS A 7 6.22 5.56 2.96
N MET A 8 6.08 4.76 4.03
CA MET A 8 6.44 5.22 5.38
C MET A 8 7.83 5.86 5.42
N CYS A 9 8.80 5.41 4.61
CA CYS A 9 10.17 5.94 4.60
C CYS A 9 10.41 7.18 3.79
N GLY A 10 9.39 7.68 3.11
CA GLY A 10 9.50 8.84 2.25
C GLY A 10 10.50 8.66 1.09
N ALA A 11 11.03 7.45 0.87
CA ALA A 11 11.89 7.14 -0.26
C ALA A 11 11.09 7.21 -1.58
N THR A 12 9.79 6.90 -1.52
CA THR A 12 8.86 6.95 -2.65
C THR A 12 7.64 7.80 -2.32
N ALA A 13 7.22 8.64 -3.26
CA ALA A 13 6.01 9.46 -3.17
C ALA A 13 5.25 9.46 -4.49
N PHE A 14 3.94 9.71 -4.42
CA PHE A 14 3.06 9.68 -5.58
C PHE A 14 1.89 10.66 -5.47
N THR A 15 1.26 10.94 -6.61
CA THR A 15 0.02 11.70 -6.71
C THR A 15 -0.96 11.07 -7.70
N SER A 16 -2.26 11.31 -7.50
CA SER A 16 -3.29 11.05 -8.51
C SER A 16 -4.41 12.10 -8.41
N PRO A 17 -4.69 12.89 -9.46
CA PRO A 17 -5.76 13.88 -9.45
C PRO A 17 -7.16 13.27 -9.60
N SER A 18 -7.25 11.96 -9.86
CA SER A 18 -8.49 11.23 -10.11
C SER A 18 -9.20 10.83 -8.83
N GLU A 19 -10.53 10.75 -8.91
CA GLU A 19 -11.31 10.00 -7.92
C GLU A 19 -11.02 8.49 -8.02
N PRO A 20 -11.08 7.75 -6.90
CA PRO A 20 -10.96 6.29 -6.91
C PRO A 20 -12.01 5.61 -7.80
N ILE A 21 -11.58 4.63 -8.58
CA ILE A 21 -12.48 3.68 -9.28
C ILE A 21 -13.06 2.68 -8.28
N LEU A 22 -12.23 2.26 -7.31
CA LEU A 22 -12.59 1.28 -6.30
C LEU A 22 -11.82 1.56 -5.01
N THR A 23 -12.51 1.42 -3.89
CA THR A 23 -11.89 1.28 -2.57
C THR A 23 -12.33 -0.06 -2.02
N ALA A 24 -11.38 -0.92 -1.66
CA ALA A 24 -11.66 -2.30 -1.27
C ALA A 24 -10.73 -2.78 -0.15
N LEU A 25 -11.25 -3.68 0.68
CA LEU A 25 -10.43 -4.47 1.60
C LEU A 25 -10.02 -5.77 0.91
N CYS A 26 -8.72 -6.02 0.80
CA CYS A 26 -8.21 -7.27 0.21
C CYS A 26 -7.84 -8.26 1.31
N HIS A 27 -8.44 -9.45 1.25
CA HIS A 27 -8.25 -10.53 2.22
C HIS A 27 -7.35 -11.65 1.70
N CYS A 28 -6.67 -11.48 0.55
CA CYS A 28 -5.82 -12.54 0.02
C CYS A 28 -4.63 -12.82 0.95
N VAL A 29 -4.06 -14.01 0.83
CA VAL A 29 -2.95 -14.47 1.69
C VAL A 29 -1.74 -13.56 1.57
N ASP A 30 -1.49 -12.98 0.40
CA ASP A 30 -0.36 -12.07 0.19
C ASP A 30 -0.55 -10.73 0.91
N CYS A 31 -1.76 -10.14 0.84
CA CYS A 31 -2.10 -8.93 1.59
C CYS A 31 -2.06 -9.16 3.12
N GLN A 32 -2.46 -10.34 3.58
CA GLN A 32 -2.34 -10.72 5.00
C GLN A 32 -0.88 -10.88 5.42
N LYS A 33 -0.07 -11.60 4.62
CA LYS A 33 1.37 -11.80 4.87
C LYS A 33 2.13 -10.49 4.87
N TRP A 34 1.80 -9.58 3.95
CA TRP A 34 2.42 -8.26 3.88
C TRP A 34 2.18 -7.50 5.18
N THR A 35 0.91 -7.30 5.55
CA THR A 35 0.55 -6.41 6.65
C THR A 35 0.71 -7.04 8.02
N GLY A 36 0.74 -8.38 8.10
CA GLY A 36 0.51 -9.10 9.35
C GLY A 36 -0.91 -8.91 9.90
N SER A 37 -1.83 -8.36 9.11
CA SER A 37 -3.22 -8.05 9.46
C SER A 37 -4.19 -8.98 8.73
N ALA A 38 -5.49 -8.82 9.00
CA ALA A 38 -6.55 -9.57 8.33
C ALA A 38 -6.81 -9.12 6.88
N PHE A 39 -6.36 -7.92 6.50
CA PHE A 39 -6.52 -7.34 5.16
C PHE A 39 -5.62 -6.12 4.93
N THR A 40 -5.49 -5.70 3.66
CA THR A 40 -5.07 -4.34 3.29
C THR A 40 -6.27 -3.48 2.91
N SER A 41 -6.14 -2.15 3.07
CA SER A 41 -7.10 -1.18 2.52
C SER A 41 -6.52 -0.58 1.25
N ASN A 42 -7.15 -0.86 0.11
CA ASN A 42 -6.64 -0.53 -1.22
C ASN A 42 -7.53 0.51 -1.89
N VAL A 43 -6.89 1.40 -2.65
CA VAL A 43 -7.54 2.39 -3.51
C VAL A 43 -7.03 2.19 -4.92
N VAL A 44 -7.95 2.02 -5.87
CA VAL A 44 -7.66 1.85 -7.30
C VAL A 44 -7.98 3.14 -8.02
N VAL A 45 -7.04 3.64 -8.82
CA VAL A 45 -7.18 4.84 -9.66
C VAL A 45 -6.81 4.51 -11.11
N PRO A 46 -7.24 5.30 -12.10
CA PRO A 46 -6.78 5.15 -13.47
C PRO A 46 -5.25 5.21 -13.57
N ARG A 47 -4.66 4.33 -14.39
CA ARG A 47 -3.21 4.19 -14.48
C ARG A 47 -2.51 5.42 -15.04
N ASP A 48 -3.17 6.09 -15.98
CA ASP A 48 -2.72 7.29 -16.68
C ASP A 48 -2.77 8.55 -15.82
N THR A 49 -3.60 8.57 -14.78
CA THR A 49 -3.68 9.69 -13.82
C THR A 49 -2.65 9.57 -12.70
N PHE A 50 -2.15 8.37 -12.44
CA PHE A 50 -1.21 8.10 -11.37
C PHE A 50 0.23 8.48 -11.74
N LYS A 51 0.91 9.22 -10.85
CA LYS A 51 2.30 9.63 -11.04
C LYS A 51 3.13 9.36 -9.79
N VAL A 52 4.28 8.70 -9.97
CA VAL A 52 5.34 8.67 -8.96
C VAL A 52 6.09 10.00 -9.01
N THR A 53 6.14 10.72 -7.90
CA THR A 53 6.77 12.05 -7.80
C THR A 53 8.14 12.02 -7.15
N LYS A 54 8.50 10.91 -6.48
CA LYS A 54 9.82 10.67 -5.90
C LYS A 54 10.11 9.18 -5.83
N GLY A 55 11.37 8.79 -6.05
CA GLY A 55 11.84 7.41 -5.93
C GLY A 55 11.43 6.51 -7.08
N THR A 56 11.83 5.24 -7.00
CA THR A 56 11.48 4.20 -7.98
C THR A 56 10.88 3.02 -7.21
N PRO A 57 9.57 2.76 -7.35
CA PRO A 57 8.95 1.57 -6.80
C PRO A 57 9.61 0.31 -7.34
N LYS A 58 9.70 -0.71 -6.51
CA LYS A 58 9.94 -2.08 -6.98
C LYS A 58 8.61 -2.72 -7.33
N PHE A 59 8.63 -3.82 -8.05
CA PHE A 59 7.45 -4.62 -8.39
C PHE A 59 7.73 -6.06 -7.99
N PHE A 60 6.68 -6.78 -7.61
CA PHE A 60 6.70 -8.21 -7.34
C PHE A 60 5.38 -8.78 -7.84
N ASP A 61 5.41 -10.04 -8.25
CA ASP A 61 4.20 -10.73 -8.65
C ASP A 61 3.46 -11.25 -7.42
N ILE A 62 2.15 -11.05 -7.39
CA ILE A 62 1.26 -11.59 -6.37
C ILE A 62 0.98 -13.05 -6.73
N ALA A 63 1.06 -13.96 -5.76
CA ALA A 63 0.93 -15.39 -5.96
C ALA A 63 -0.54 -15.85 -6.07
N ASP A 64 -1.41 -14.98 -6.58
CA ASP A 64 -2.85 -15.22 -6.73
C ASP A 64 -3.32 -15.26 -8.19
N ASN A 65 -2.37 -15.42 -9.13
CA ASN A 65 -2.60 -15.36 -10.58
C ASN A 65 -3.20 -14.02 -11.06
N GLY A 66 -2.94 -12.93 -10.34
CA GLY A 66 -3.31 -11.58 -10.75
C GLY A 66 -4.73 -11.18 -10.36
N GLU A 67 -5.43 -11.95 -9.52
CA GLU A 67 -6.77 -11.58 -9.03
C GLU A 67 -6.73 -10.28 -8.18
N ALA A 68 -5.73 -10.10 -7.33
CA ALA A 68 -5.49 -8.86 -6.58
C ALA A 68 -5.06 -7.70 -7.47
N SER A 69 -4.40 -7.99 -8.60
CA SER A 69 -4.12 -7.01 -9.65
C SER A 69 -5.34 -6.72 -10.54
N LEU A 70 -6.51 -7.31 -10.24
CA LEU A 70 -7.72 -7.25 -11.08
C LEU A 70 -7.43 -7.63 -12.55
N ARG A 71 -6.57 -8.63 -12.74
CA ARG A 71 -6.09 -9.13 -14.04
C ARG A 71 -5.38 -8.03 -14.83
N ASN A 72 -4.31 -7.47 -14.24
CA ASN A 72 -3.44 -6.43 -14.82
C ASN A 72 -4.10 -5.06 -14.97
N LYS A 73 -5.07 -4.74 -14.11
CA LYS A 73 -5.67 -3.39 -14.04
C LYS A 73 -5.06 -2.54 -12.92
N VAL A 74 -4.30 -3.16 -12.03
CA VAL A 74 -3.57 -2.50 -10.94
C VAL A 74 -2.09 -2.80 -11.09
N ASP A 75 -1.29 -1.77 -11.39
CA ASP A 75 0.13 -1.89 -11.73
C ASP A 75 1.09 -1.67 -10.54
N ILE A 76 0.67 -1.03 -9.44
CA ILE A 76 1.62 -0.47 -8.46
C ILE A 76 1.20 -0.78 -7.02
N GLU A 77 2.03 -1.56 -6.34
CA GLU A 77 1.98 -1.76 -4.89
C GLU A 77 3.24 -1.18 -4.24
N PHE A 78 3.08 -0.40 -3.15
CA PHE A 78 4.18 0.37 -2.54
C PHE A 78 4.85 -0.35 -1.37
N PHE A 79 6.05 -0.89 -1.55
CA PHE A 79 6.80 -1.58 -0.49
C PHE A 79 7.29 -0.67 0.62
N VAL A 80 7.20 -1.18 1.85
CA VAL A 80 8.07 -0.78 2.97
C VAL A 80 9.00 -1.96 3.24
N LYS A 81 10.28 -1.81 2.89
CA LYS A 81 11.27 -2.90 2.99
C LYS A 81 11.74 -3.15 4.43
N ASP A 82 11.67 -2.15 5.29
CA ASP A 82 12.26 -2.18 6.63
C ASP A 82 11.33 -1.54 7.64
N ARG A 83 11.17 -2.12 8.85
CA ARG A 83 10.53 -1.43 9.99
C ARG A 83 11.46 -0.32 10.43
N VAL A 84 10.96 0.90 10.37
CA VAL A 84 11.81 2.05 10.09
C VAL A 84 11.86 2.97 11.30
N SER A 85 13.07 3.16 11.80
CA SER A 85 13.41 3.86 13.05
C SER A 85 13.18 5.37 13.04
N TYR A 86 12.59 5.95 12.00
CA TYR A 86 12.34 7.40 11.90
C TYR A 86 10.87 7.78 12.12
N LEU A 87 9.95 6.82 12.29
CA LEU A 87 8.63 7.16 12.82
C LEU A 87 8.77 7.35 14.32
N ALA A 88 8.59 8.60 14.76
CA ALA A 88 8.46 8.89 16.19
C ALA A 88 7.32 8.04 16.76
N ALA A 89 7.50 7.55 17.98
CA ALA A 89 6.41 6.95 18.73
C ALA A 89 5.24 7.93 18.72
N VAL A 90 4.08 7.49 18.27
CA VAL A 90 2.85 8.27 18.42
C VAL A 90 2.42 8.05 19.87
N ASP A 91 2.17 9.12 20.64
CA ASP A 91 1.90 9.04 22.08
C ASP A 91 0.71 8.13 22.46
N VAL A 92 -0.15 7.81 21.49
CA VAL A 92 -1.32 6.91 21.64
C VAL A 92 -1.11 5.51 21.04
N ALA A 93 0.05 5.22 20.46
CA ALA A 93 0.35 3.90 19.92
C ALA A 93 0.64 2.91 21.06
N LYS A 94 -0.39 2.19 21.48
CA LYS A 94 -0.28 1.13 22.49
C LYS A 94 0.00 -0.21 21.82
N GLN A 95 1.12 -0.84 22.15
CA GLN A 95 1.31 -2.26 21.88
C GLN A 95 0.65 -3.05 23.01
N GLU A 96 -0.49 -3.65 22.73
CA GLU A 96 -1.10 -4.62 23.64
C GLU A 96 -0.45 -5.99 23.39
N PRO A 97 0.08 -6.67 24.41
CA PRO A 97 0.51 -8.06 24.28
C PRO A 97 -0.70 -8.89 23.84
N ARG A 98 -0.61 -9.52 22.67
CA ARG A 98 -1.58 -10.54 22.27
C ARG A 98 -1.07 -11.87 22.82
N PHE A 99 -1.93 -12.55 23.59
CA PHE A 99 -1.75 -13.87 24.24
C PHE A 99 -1.40 -13.92 25.73
N GLY A 100 -1.33 -12.78 26.42
CA GLY A 100 -0.96 -12.76 27.84
C GLY A 100 0.53 -12.95 28.06
#